data_AF-A0A3D3EM84-F1
#
_entry.id   AF-A0A3D3EM84-F1
#
_cell.length_a   1.000
_cell.length_b   1.000
_cell.length_c   1.000
_cell.angle_alpha   90.00
_cell.angle_beta   90.00
_cell.angle_gamma   90.00
#
_symmetry.space_group_name_H-M   'P 1'
#
loop_
_entity.id
_entity.type
_entity.pdbx_description
1 polymer ?
#
loop_
_entity_poly.entity_id
_entity_poly.type
_entity_poly.pdbx_seq_one_letter_code
_entity_poly.pdbx_strand_id
1 'polypeptide(L)'
;LKNVSTSLDEAAQIDGATKLQIYTKIILPIMFPILTFVAITQFMAPWFDYILPSFLISSTEKKTLAVGLYEMINTQTNTNFTMFAAGSVLIAVPVAILYLFLQKYLISGLSAGANKE
;
A
#
# COMPACT_ATOMS: atom_id res chain seq x y z
N LEU A 1 -4.92 -12.63 12.27
CA LEU A 1 -3.83 -12.92 13.23
C LEU A 1 -4.05 -14.23 14.02
N LYS A 2 -4.90 -15.18 13.54
CA LYS A 2 -5.24 -16.42 14.28
C LYS A 2 -4.29 -17.61 14.00
N ASN A 3 -3.24 -17.40 13.21
CA ASN A 3 -2.34 -18.45 12.70
C ASN A 3 -0.87 -18.27 13.12
N VAL A 4 -0.53 -17.23 13.90
CA VAL A 4 0.75 -17.22 14.63
C VAL A 4 0.53 -18.15 15.80
N SER A 5 1.10 -19.36 15.71
CA SER A 5 0.91 -20.40 16.72
C SER A 5 1.29 -19.85 18.08
N THR A 6 0.37 -19.88 19.04
CA THR A 6 0.63 -19.56 20.45
C THR A 6 1.83 -20.32 21.00
N SER A 7 2.10 -21.51 20.44
CA SER A 7 3.27 -22.33 20.79
C SER A 7 4.61 -21.65 20.48
N LEU A 8 4.69 -20.77 19.48
CA LEU A 8 5.92 -20.04 19.12
C LEU A 8 6.22 -18.94 20.15
N ASP A 9 5.17 -18.28 20.64
CA ASP A 9 5.27 -17.26 21.69
C ASP A 9 5.56 -17.90 23.06
N GLU A 10 4.97 -19.06 23.34
CA GLU A 10 5.23 -19.84 24.56
C GLU A 10 6.65 -20.42 24.57
N ALA A 11 7.14 -20.96 23.45
CA ALA A 11 8.52 -21.42 23.32
C ALA A 11 9.53 -20.28 23.51
N ALA A 12 9.29 -19.12 22.90
CA ALA A 12 10.16 -17.95 23.06
C ALA A 12 10.16 -17.42 24.50
N GLN A 13 9.04 -17.52 25.23
CA GLN A 13 8.98 -17.17 26.66
C GLN A 13 9.75 -18.17 27.53
N ILE A 14 9.69 -19.48 27.22
CA ILE A 14 10.49 -20.51 27.88
C ILE A 14 11.99 -20.26 27.67
N ASP A 15 12.38 -19.78 26.48
CA ASP A 15 13.75 -19.37 26.15
C ASP A 15 14.18 -18.02 26.79
N GLY A 16 13.32 -17.42 27.62
CA GLY A 16 13.62 -16.19 28.35
C GLY A 16 13.51 -14.91 27.52
N ALA A 17 12.89 -14.95 26.33
CA ALA A 17 12.67 -13.76 25.53
C ALA A 17 11.61 -12.85 26.16
N THR A 18 11.93 -11.56 26.25
CA THR A 18 10.97 -10.52 26.65
C THR A 18 9.88 -10.35 25.59
N LYS A 19 8.68 -9.91 25.98
CA LYS A 19 7.55 -9.67 25.05
C LYS A 19 7.91 -8.74 23.87
N LEU A 20 8.78 -7.74 24.11
CA LEU A 20 9.25 -6.83 23.06
C LEU A 20 10.17 -7.55 22.06
N GLN A 21 11.01 -8.47 22.52
CA GLN A 21 11.86 -9.29 21.65
C GLN A 21 11.03 -10.24 20.80
N ILE A 22 10.01 -10.87 21.39
CA ILE A 22 9.06 -11.73 20.65
C ILE A 22 8.36 -10.93 19.55
N TYR A 23 7.84 -9.74 19.90
CA TYR A 23 7.18 -8.88 18.94
C TYR A 23 8.09 -8.45 17.78
N THR A 24 9.29 -7.94 18.08
CA THR A 24 10.18 -7.36 17.06
C THR A 24 10.95 -8.40 16.25
N LYS A 25 11.33 -9.53 16.85
CA LYS A 25 12.16 -10.56 16.19
C LYS A 25 11.37 -11.72 15.60
N ILE A 26 10.15 -11.97 16.06
CA ILE A 26 9.34 -13.12 15.62
C ILE A 26 8.08 -12.64 14.91
N ILE A 27 7.24 -11.87 15.59
CA ILE A 27 5.93 -11.46 15.05
C ILE A 27 6.10 -10.48 13.87
N LEU A 28 6.91 -9.44 14.03
CA LEU A 28 7.06 -8.37 13.04
C LEU A 28 7.63 -8.88 11.70
N PRO A 29 8.68 -9.74 11.65
CA PRO A 29 9.16 -10.30 10.38
C PRO A 29 8.14 -11.21 9.70
N ILE A 30 7.36 -11.99 10.46
CA ILE A 30 6.30 -12.85 9.93
C ILE A 30 5.16 -12.01 9.35
N MET A 31 4.85 -10.87 9.96
CA MET A 31 3.83 -9.94 9.48
C MET A 31 4.32 -9.03 8.34
N PHE A 32 5.63 -8.96 8.09
CA PHE A 32 6.19 -8.05 7.09
C PHE A 32 5.58 -8.17 5.68
N PRO A 33 5.25 -9.38 5.16
CA PRO A 33 4.61 -9.53 3.85
C PRO A 33 3.20 -8.94 3.81
N ILE A 34 2.39 -9.15 4.85
CA ILE A 34 1.04 -8.58 4.90
C ILE A 34 1.07 -7.08 5.14
N LEU A 35 2.02 -6.57 5.92
CA LEU A 35 2.25 -5.14 6.09
C LEU A 35 2.64 -4.48 4.76
N THR A 36 3.44 -5.16 3.95
CA THR A 36 3.81 -4.70 2.62
C THR A 36 2.58 -4.57 1.70
N PHE A 37 1.72 -5.58 1.69
CA PHE A 37 0.46 -5.54 0.94
C PHE A 37 -0.45 -4.41 1.41
N VAL A 38 -0.63 -4.26 2.72
CA VAL A 38 -1.42 -3.17 3.30
C VAL A 38 -0.82 -1.81 2.95
N ALA A 39 0.50 -1.64 3.01
CA ALA A 39 1.16 -0.39 2.64
C ALA A 39 0.91 0.00 1.19
N ILE A 40 1.02 -0.94 0.24
CA ILE A 40 0.73 -0.69 -1.18
C ILE A 40 -0.73 -0.28 -1.36
N THR A 41 -1.67 -1.05 -0.82
CA THR A 41 -3.10 -0.80 -0.98
C THR A 41 -3.54 0.52 -0.35
N GLN A 42 -3.04 0.85 0.85
CA GLN A 42 -3.32 2.11 1.52
C GLN A 42 -2.68 3.30 0.81
N PHE A 43 -1.49 3.12 0.24
CA PHE A 43 -0.85 4.16 -0.56
C PHE A 43 -1.63 4.48 -1.83
N MET A 44 -2.31 3.50 -2.43
CA MET A 44 -3.13 3.70 -3.63
C MET A 44 -4.44 4.45 -3.36
N ALA A 45 -5.00 4.36 -2.15
CA ALA A 45 -6.34 4.88 -1.86
C ALA A 45 -6.52 6.39 -2.21
N PRO A 46 -5.61 7.31 -1.85
CA PRO A 46 -5.76 8.73 -2.19
C PRO A 46 -5.69 9.03 -3.69
N TRP A 47 -5.10 8.14 -4.49
CA TRP A 47 -5.00 8.32 -5.95
C TRP A 47 -6.31 7.98 -6.66
N PHE A 48 -7.17 7.17 -6.04
CA PHE A 48 -8.48 6.82 -6.57
C PHE A 48 -9.62 7.65 -5.98
N ASP A 49 -9.38 8.32 -4.86
CA ASP A 49 -10.39 9.17 -4.23
C ASP A 49 -10.41 10.57 -4.87
N TYR A 50 -11.43 10.82 -5.67
CA TYR A 50 -11.74 12.14 -6.21
C TYR A 50 -12.98 12.77 -5.56
N ILE A 51 -13.84 11.98 -4.91
CA ILE A 51 -15.15 12.44 -4.43
C ILE A 51 -14.96 13.37 -3.25
N LEU A 52 -14.30 12.89 -2.18
CA LEU A 52 -14.13 13.67 -0.96
C LEU A 52 -13.27 14.92 -1.20
N PRO A 53 -12.13 14.86 -1.92
CA PRO A 53 -11.36 16.06 -2.23
C PRO A 53 -12.10 17.06 -3.12
N SER A 54 -12.91 16.60 -4.08
CA SER A 54 -13.70 17.50 -4.93
C SER A 54 -14.75 18.30 -4.14
N PHE A 55 -15.26 17.77 -3.03
CA PHE A 55 -16.19 18.50 -2.16
C PHE A 55 -15.48 19.43 -1.18
N LEU A 56 -14.33 19.02 -0.63
CA LEU A 56 -13.63 19.77 0.41
C LEU A 56 -12.69 20.86 -0.15
N ILE A 57 -12.14 20.66 -1.34
CA ILE A 57 -11.12 21.53 -1.92
C ILE A 57 -11.75 22.43 -2.97
N SER A 58 -12.02 23.68 -2.61
CA SER A 58 -12.56 24.69 -3.54
C SER A 58 -11.47 25.46 -4.30
N SER A 59 -10.20 25.36 -3.87
CA SER A 59 -9.08 26.07 -4.51
C SER A 59 -8.46 25.23 -5.63
N THR A 60 -8.40 25.79 -6.84
CA THR A 60 -7.80 25.16 -8.02
C THR A 60 -6.32 24.78 -7.80
N GLU A 61 -5.57 25.57 -7.05
CA GLU A 61 -4.14 25.32 -6.79
C GLU A 61 -3.88 24.14 -5.84
N LYS A 62 -4.90 23.75 -5.06
CA LYS A 62 -4.79 22.66 -4.06
C LYS A 62 -5.47 21.37 -4.51
N LYS A 63 -5.95 21.32 -5.75
CA LYS A 63 -6.63 20.14 -6.29
C LYS A 63 -5.68 18.93 -6.29
N THR A 64 -6.22 17.78 -5.92
CA THR A 64 -5.50 16.52 -6.07
C THR A 64 -5.44 16.13 -7.55
N LEU A 65 -4.45 15.30 -7.90
CA LEU A 65 -4.33 14.79 -9.27
C LEU A 65 -5.59 14.02 -9.72
N ALA A 66 -6.21 13.26 -8.80
CA ALA A 66 -7.45 12.52 -9.07
C ALA A 66 -8.61 13.46 -9.46
N VAL A 67 -8.80 14.58 -8.75
CA VAL A 67 -9.82 15.58 -9.07
C VAL A 67 -9.53 16.26 -10.40
N GLY A 68 -8.28 16.68 -10.63
CA GLY A 68 -7.89 17.32 -11.88
C GLY A 68 -8.12 16.44 -13.11
N LEU A 69 -7.76 15.15 -13.02
CA LEU A 69 -8.01 14.19 -14.10
C LEU A 69 -9.51 13.95 -14.34
N TYR A 70 -10.30 13.87 -13.28
CA TYR A 70 -11.75 13.70 -13.39
C TYR A 70 -12.41 14.88 -14.12
N GLU A 71 -12.01 16.12 -13.81
CA GLU A 71 -12.51 17.32 -14.49
C GLU A 71 -12.20 17.31 -16.00
N MET A 72 -11.03 16.80 -16.40
CA MET A 72 -10.62 16.73 -17.82
C MET A 72 -11.50 15.80 -18.66
N ILE A 73 -12.03 14.73 -18.08
CA ILE A 73 -12.95 13.80 -18.77
C ILE A 73 -14.38 14.35 -18.75
N ASN A 74 -14.75 15.08 -17.70
CA ASN A 74 -16.11 15.58 -17.54
C ASN A 74 -16.42 16.82 -18.41
N THR A 75 -15.41 17.37 -19.11
CA THR A 75 -15.62 18.44 -20.11
C THR A 75 -16.15 17.88 -21.44
N GLN A 76 -17.25 18.44 -21.93
CA GLN A 76 -18.03 17.97 -23.10
C GLN A 76 -17.27 17.94 -24.44
N THR A 77 -16.04 18.44 -24.52
CA THR A 77 -15.32 18.60 -25.79
C THR A 77 -14.35 17.47 -26.12
N ASN A 78 -14.10 16.48 -25.24
CA ASN A 78 -13.13 15.38 -25.46
C ASN A 78 -11.71 15.81 -25.92
N THR A 79 -11.42 17.12 -25.93
CA THR A 79 -10.20 17.71 -26.47
C THR A 79 -8.97 17.43 -25.61
N ASN A 80 -9.20 17.08 -24.35
CA ASN A 80 -8.14 16.88 -23.35
C ASN A 80 -7.77 15.41 -23.13
N PHE A 81 -8.24 14.46 -23.97
CA PHE A 81 -7.96 13.03 -23.76
C PHE A 81 -6.45 12.72 -23.74
N THR A 82 -5.67 13.37 -24.60
CA THR A 82 -4.20 13.23 -24.60
C THR A 82 -3.57 13.68 -23.29
N MET A 83 -4.03 14.82 -22.72
CA MET A 83 -3.53 15.31 -21.44
C MET A 83 -3.98 14.43 -20.28
N PHE A 84 -5.23 13.93 -20.32
CA PHE A 84 -5.73 12.95 -19.35
C PHE A 84 -4.88 11.67 -19.36
N ALA A 85 -4.55 11.14 -20.54
CA ALA A 85 -3.69 9.97 -20.67
C ALA A 85 -2.28 10.23 -20.12
N ALA A 86 -1.69 11.38 -20.44
CA ALA A 86 -0.38 11.77 -19.91
C ALA A 86 -0.38 11.88 -18.38
N GLY A 87 -1.40 12.53 -17.80
CA GLY A 87 -1.54 12.64 -16.34
C GLY A 87 -1.81 11.30 -15.66
N SER A 88 -2.55 10.39 -16.31
CA SER A 88 -2.79 9.03 -15.80
C SER A 88 -1.48 8.23 -15.73
N VAL A 89 -0.61 8.35 -16.73
CA VAL A 89 0.73 7.74 -16.71
C VAL A 89 1.57 8.32 -15.58
N LEU A 90 1.52 9.64 -15.36
CA LEU A 90 2.25 10.28 -14.25
C LEU A 90 1.79 9.79 -12.88
N ILE A 91 0.50 9.49 -12.69
CA ILE A 91 -0.02 8.87 -11.47
C ILE A 91 0.48 7.43 -11.29
N ALA A 92 0.64 6.68 -12.38
CA ALA A 92 1.13 5.31 -12.31
C ALA A 92 2.60 5.24 -11.84
N VAL A 93 3.42 6.26 -12.12
CA VAL A 93 4.85 6.31 -11.75
C VAL A 93 5.10 6.12 -10.24
N PRO A 94 4.55 6.94 -9.32
CA PRO A 94 4.81 6.78 -7.88
C PRO A 94 4.31 5.45 -7.33
N VAL A 95 3.17 4.94 -7.83
CA VAL A 95 2.66 3.62 -7.46
C VAL A 95 3.60 2.51 -7.92
N ALA A 96 4.09 2.59 -9.17
CA ALA A 96 5.03 1.62 -9.72
C ALA A 96 6.36 1.64 -8.97
N ILE A 97 6.90 2.82 -8.66
CA ILE A 97 8.12 2.97 -7.86
C ILE A 97 7.95 2.30 -6.50
N LEU A 98 6.86 2.61 -5.79
CA LEU A 98 6.58 2.01 -4.48
C LEU A 98 6.47 0.49 -4.58
N TYR A 99 5.76 -0.02 -5.58
CA TYR A 99 5.62 -1.45 -5.83
C TYR A 99 6.98 -2.11 -6.08
N LEU A 100 7.84 -1.54 -6.93
CA LEU A 100 9.17 -2.07 -7.22
C LEU A 100 10.07 -2.12 -5.98
N PHE A 101 9.97 -1.14 -5.08
CA PHE A 101 10.71 -1.17 -3.81
C PHE A 101 10.19 -2.24 -2.85
N LEU A 102 8.89 -2.50 -2.87
CA LEU A 102 8.22 -3.40 -1.93
C LEU A 102 8.07 -4.85 -2.43
N GLN A 103 8.17 -5.10 -3.74
CA GLN A 103 7.96 -6.41 -4.36
C GLN A 103 8.86 -7.51 -3.76
N LYS A 104 10.10 -7.16 -3.41
CA LYS A 104 11.06 -8.12 -2.82
C LYS A 104 10.57 -8.71 -1.51
N TYR A 105 9.80 -7.94 -0.73
CA TYR A 105 9.28 -8.37 0.56
C TYR A 105 8.01 -9.21 0.44
N LEU A 106 7.22 -8.97 -0.61
CA LEU A 106 6.09 -9.83 -0.96
C LEU A 106 6.59 -11.23 -1.35
N ILE A 107 7.64 -11.30 -2.18
CA ILE A 107 8.22 -12.56 -2.66
C ILE A 107 8.90 -13.33 -1.52
N SER A 108 9.73 -12.65 -0.70
CA SER A 108 10.40 -13.30 0.44
C SER A 108 9.41 -13.87 1.46
N GLY A 109 8.26 -13.20 1.63
CA GLY A 109 7.18 -13.64 2.51
C GLY A 109 6.52 -14.94 2.07
N LEU A 110 6.22 -15.06 0.78
CA LEU A 110 5.66 -16.28 0.20
C LEU A 110 6.63 -17.45 0.33
N SER A 111 7.91 -17.24 -0.01
CA SER A 111 8.92 -18.30 0.04
C SER A 111 9.22 -18.79 1.46
N ALA A 112 9.21 -17.90 2.45
CA ALA A 112 9.43 -18.30 3.85
C ALA A 112 8.24 -19.07 4.46
N GLY A 113 7.02 -18.84 3.96
CA GLY A 113 5.83 -19.60 4.34
C GLY A 113 5.74 -20.97 3.64
N ALA A 114 6.24 -21.09 2.41
CA ALA A 114 6.21 -22.33 1.63
C ALA A 114 7.17 -23.42 2.14
N ASN A 115 8.24 -23.04 2.85
CA ASN A 115 9.24 -23.99 3.37
C ASN A 115 8.93 -24.48 4.80
N LYS A 116 7.69 -24.28 5.30
CA LYS A 116 7.24 -24.67 6.64
C LYS A 116 6.20 -25.81 6.62
N GLU A 117 6.16 -26.58 5.54
CA GLU A 117 5.56 -27.92 5.50
C GLU A 117 6.65 -29.00 5.53
#